data_AF-U2WNI5-F1
#
_entry.id   AF-U2WNI5-F1
#
_cell.length_a   1.000
_cell.length_b   1.000
_cell.length_c   1.000
_cell.angle_alpha   90.00
_cell.angle_beta   90.00
_cell.angle_gamma   90.00
#
_symmetry.space_group_name_H-M   'P 1'
#
loop_
_entity.id
_entity.type
_entity.pdbx_description
1 polymer ?
#
loop_
_entity_poly.entity_id
_entity_poly.type
_entity_poly.pdbx_seq_one_letter_code
_entity_poly.pdbx_strand_id
1 'polypeptide(L)'
;MARHLDRLYEADIHHVTSACLAQIYKKEDLPLWVFHADTTDKTVYGAYETNSTEGLQITYGYNRHHYWQKQMGFGLVGNQDGLPFYGDVHDGHLPDKTWNPSVLARMKE
;
A
#
# COMPACT_ATOMS: atom_id res chain seq x y z
N MET A 1 2.71 -16.06 -15.59
CA MET A 1 2.25 -15.10 -14.56
C MET A 1 3.38 -14.19 -14.08
N ALA A 2 4.53 -14.71 -13.61
CA ALA A 2 5.67 -13.90 -13.11
C ALA A 2 6.04 -12.68 -13.98
N ARG A 3 6.39 -12.88 -15.27
CA ARG A 3 6.72 -11.78 -16.21
C ARG A 3 5.69 -10.66 -16.33
N HIS A 4 4.41 -10.91 -16.04
CA HIS A 4 3.39 -9.88 -16.10
C HIS A 4 3.32 -9.09 -14.79
N LEU A 5 3.61 -9.73 -13.66
CA LEU A 5 3.75 -9.04 -12.36
C LEU A 5 4.97 -8.13 -12.36
N ASP A 6 6.09 -8.57 -12.95
CA ASP A 6 7.29 -7.74 -13.09
C ASP A 6 6.99 -6.47 -13.90
N ARG A 7 6.25 -6.59 -15.00
CA ARG A 7 5.81 -5.43 -15.81
C ARG A 7 4.88 -4.49 -15.04
N LEU A 8 4.03 -5.02 -14.15
CA LEU A 8 3.19 -4.17 -13.29
C LEU A 8 4.03 -3.44 -12.25
N TYR A 9 5.04 -4.12 -11.68
CA TYR A 9 5.99 -3.49 -10.75
C TYR A 9 6.79 -2.37 -11.44
N GLU A 10 7.36 -2.65 -12.62
CA GLU A 10 8.09 -1.68 -13.44
C GLU A 10 7.23 -0.48 -13.85
N ALA A 11 5.92 -0.67 -14.02
CA ALA A 11 4.97 0.38 -14.39
C ALA A 11 4.46 1.21 -13.20
N ASP A 12 4.97 0.98 -11.99
CA ASP A 12 4.41 1.48 -10.74
C ASP A 12 2.93 1.10 -10.59
N ILE A 13 2.70 -0.14 -10.17
CA ILE A 13 1.36 -0.70 -9.98
C ILE A 13 0.48 0.16 -9.05
N HIS A 14 1.07 0.89 -8.09
CA HIS A 14 0.33 1.76 -7.18
C HIS A 14 -0.24 2.96 -7.93
N HIS A 15 0.58 3.59 -8.78
CA HIS A 15 0.13 4.64 -9.68
C HIS A 15 -0.93 4.14 -10.67
N VAL A 16 -0.67 3.01 -11.35
CA VAL A 16 -1.61 2.42 -12.32
C VAL A 16 -2.98 2.14 -11.69
N THR A 17 -2.99 1.50 -10.52
CA THR A 17 -4.24 1.14 -9.83
C THR A 17 -5.00 2.40 -9.40
N SER A 18 -4.31 3.37 -8.81
CA SER A 18 -4.94 4.61 -8.32
C SER A 18 -5.46 5.49 -9.47
N ALA A 19 -4.75 5.54 -10.59
CA ALA A 19 -5.21 6.22 -11.81
C ALA A 19 -6.47 5.54 -12.38
N CYS A 20 -6.52 4.21 -12.40
CA CYS A 20 -7.73 3.48 -12.79
C CYS A 20 -8.91 3.77 -11.85
N LEU A 21 -8.68 3.76 -10.53
CA LEU A 21 -9.71 4.08 -9.55
C LEU A 21 -10.21 5.52 -9.72
N ALA A 22 -9.32 6.51 -9.88
CA ALA A 22 -9.72 7.89 -10.14
C ALA A 22 -10.59 8.04 -11.40
N GLN A 23 -10.30 7.29 -12.47
CA GLN A 23 -11.15 7.26 -13.66
C GLN A 23 -12.51 6.63 -13.41
N ILE A 24 -12.59 5.59 -12.58
CA ILE A 24 -13.86 4.97 -12.17
C ILE A 24 -14.69 5.98 -11.36
N TYR A 25 -14.09 6.64 -10.36
CA TYR A 25 -14.78 7.69 -9.59
C TYR A 25 -15.35 8.79 -10.48
N LYS A 26 -14.56 9.24 -11.47
CA LYS A 26 -15.00 10.26 -12.42
C LYS A 26 -16.12 9.75 -13.34
N LYS A 27 -16.00 8.53 -13.87
CA LYS A 27 -16.94 7.98 -14.84
C LYS A 27 -18.30 7.65 -14.21
N GLU A 28 -18.28 7.14 -12.99
CA GLU A 28 -19.47 6.70 -12.26
C GLU A 28 -20.04 7.80 -11.34
N ASP A 29 -19.51 9.03 -11.43
CA ASP A 29 -19.91 10.21 -10.63
C ASP A 29 -19.92 9.94 -9.11
N LEU A 30 -18.87 9.27 -8.62
CA LEU A 30 -18.76 8.88 -7.22
C LEU A 30 -18.28 10.07 -6.37
N PRO A 31 -18.86 10.27 -5.17
CA PRO A 31 -18.52 11.39 -4.31
C PRO A 31 -17.11 11.28 -3.72
N LEU A 32 -16.37 12.39 -3.76
CA LEU A 32 -15.02 12.55 -3.20
C LEU A 32 -15.04 13.42 -1.92
N TRP A 33 -15.86 13.05 -0.92
CA TRP A 33 -16.05 13.88 0.27
C TRP A 33 -15.20 13.46 1.45
N VAL A 34 -15.29 12.19 1.84
CA VAL A 34 -14.65 11.65 3.04
C VAL A 34 -13.84 10.43 2.64
N PHE A 35 -12.56 10.48 3.00
CA PHE A 35 -11.63 9.38 2.85
C PHE A 35 -11.11 8.94 4.21
N HIS A 36 -11.04 7.62 4.38
CA HIS A 36 -10.39 6.96 5.51
C HIS A 36 -9.09 6.36 5.03
N ALA A 37 -8.02 6.63 5.76
CA ALA A 37 -6.67 6.19 5.48
C ALA A 37 -6.16 5.44 6.72
N ASP A 38 -5.76 4.18 6.54
CA ASP A 38 -5.29 3.33 7.63
C ASP A 38 -4.17 2.40 7.11
N THR A 39 -3.30 1.99 8.03
CA THR A 39 -2.23 1.03 7.75
C THR A 39 -2.41 -0.28 8.52
N THR A 40 -2.03 -1.39 7.90
CA THR A 40 -1.94 -2.68 8.57
C THR A 40 -0.67 -3.40 8.21
N ASP A 41 -0.10 -4.12 9.18
CA ASP A 41 0.96 -5.08 8.93
C ASP A 41 0.40 -6.49 8.69
N LYS A 42 1.15 -7.28 7.93
CA LYS A 42 0.97 -8.72 7.79
C LYS A 42 2.22 -9.41 8.28
N THR A 43 2.08 -10.21 9.33
CA THR A 43 3.12 -11.14 9.78
C THR A 43 3.30 -12.27 8.76
N VAL A 44 4.55 -12.61 8.45
CA VAL A 44 4.93 -13.64 7.49
C VAL A 44 5.96 -14.62 8.08
N TYR A 45 5.99 -15.84 7.53
CA TYR A 45 6.93 -16.89 7.91
C TYR A 45 7.75 -17.33 6.70
N GLY A 46 9.03 -17.61 6.89
CA GLY A 46 9.96 -17.96 5.81
C GLY A 46 11.35 -17.35 6.02
N ALA A 47 12.31 -17.74 5.18
CA ALA A 47 13.68 -17.23 5.27
C ALA A 47 13.74 -15.73 4.92
N TYR A 48 13.14 -15.31 3.79
CA TYR A 48 13.22 -13.92 3.29
C TYR A 48 14.64 -13.33 3.35
N GLU A 49 15.65 -14.18 3.22
CA GLU A 49 17.05 -13.80 3.12
C GLU A 49 17.27 -13.36 1.68
N THR A 50 16.98 -12.08 1.42
CA THR A 50 17.18 -11.48 0.10
C THR A 50 18.57 -10.84 0.04
N ASN A 51 19.32 -11.16 -1.03
CA ASN A 51 20.58 -10.47 -1.36
C ASN A 51 20.35 -9.19 -2.19
N SER A 52 19.09 -8.88 -2.52
CA SER A 52 18.69 -7.71 -3.30
C SER A 52 18.06 -6.67 -2.40
N THR A 53 18.48 -5.42 -2.56
CA THR A 53 17.81 -4.23 -2.00
C THR A 53 16.71 -3.71 -2.91
N GLU A 54 16.49 -4.33 -4.07
CA GLU A 54 15.44 -3.97 -5.02
C GLU A 54 14.14 -4.68 -4.66
N GLY A 55 13.02 -3.94 -4.66
CA GLY A 55 11.70 -4.45 -4.32
C GLY A 55 11.37 -4.43 -2.83
N LEU A 56 10.23 -5.04 -2.48
CA LEU A 56 9.69 -5.08 -1.11
C LEU A 56 10.62 -5.82 -0.15
N GLN A 57 11.01 -5.15 0.93
CA GLN A 57 11.85 -5.71 1.98
C GLN A 57 10.98 -6.20 3.14
N ILE A 58 11.04 -7.50 3.39
CA ILE A 58 10.43 -8.08 4.58
C ILE A 58 11.36 -7.80 5.76
N THR A 59 10.92 -6.92 6.66
CA THR A 59 11.70 -6.52 7.83
C THR A 59 11.10 -7.08 9.11
N TYR A 60 11.92 -7.14 10.16
CA TYR A 60 11.41 -7.45 11.49
C TYR A 60 10.84 -6.19 12.14
N GLY A 61 9.76 -6.36 12.88
CA GLY A 61 9.27 -5.37 13.82
C GLY A 61 8.26 -5.95 14.80
N TYR A 62 7.72 -5.08 15.66
CA TYR A 62 6.63 -5.45 16.55
C TYR A 62 5.30 -5.34 15.79
N ASN A 63 4.55 -6.43 15.75
CA ASN A 63 3.18 -6.41 15.24
C ASN A 63 2.21 -5.80 16.27
N ARG A 64 0.92 -5.69 15.91
CA ARG A 64 -0.13 -5.17 16.81
C ARG A 64 -0.29 -5.94 18.14
N HIS A 65 0.25 -7.16 18.24
CA HIS A 65 0.28 -7.96 19.46
C HIS A 65 1.61 -7.86 20.22
N HIS A 66 2.49 -6.94 19.84
CA HIS A 66 3.82 -6.73 20.40
C HIS A 66 4.75 -7.95 20.30
N TYR A 67 4.57 -8.78 19.27
CA TYR A 67 5.52 -9.84 18.95
C TYR A 67 6.53 -9.38 17.91
N TRP A 68 7.80 -9.63 18.17
CA TRP A 68 8.89 -9.40 17.22
C TRP A 68 8.84 -10.45 16.11
N GLN A 69 8.37 -10.06 14.92
CA GLN A 69 8.12 -10.97 13.79
C GLN A 69 8.50 -10.31 12.46
N LYS A 70 8.69 -11.13 11.42
CA LYS A 70 8.84 -10.66 10.04
C LYS A 70 7.50 -10.14 9.53
N GLN A 71 7.51 -8.99 8.90
CA GLN A 71 6.29 -8.33 8.44
C GLN A 71 6.51 -7.49 7.17
N MET A 72 5.41 -7.27 6.47
CA MET A 72 5.25 -6.24 5.44
C MET A 72 4.02 -5.40 5.78
N GLY A 73 3.99 -4.17 5.33
CA GLY A 73 2.90 -3.27 5.61
C GLY A 73 2.10 -2.92 4.38
N PHE A 74 0.84 -2.57 4.62
CA PHE A 74 -0.13 -2.16 3.63
C PHE A 74 -0.78 -0.88 4.09
N GLY A 75 -0.95 0.03 3.15
CA GLY A 75 -1.75 1.22 3.32
C GLY A 75 -2.93 1.22 2.38
N LEU A 76 -4.09 1.67 2.86
CA LEU A 76 -5.29 1.80 2.04
C LEU A 76 -5.99 3.12 2.35
N VAL A 77 -6.35 3.84 1.29
CA VAL A 77 -7.29 4.96 1.32
C VAL A 77 -8.57 4.53 0.64
N GLY A 78 -9.69 4.62 1.34
CA GLY A 78 -11.01 4.31 0.80
C GLY A 78 -12.05 5.35 1.22
N ASN A 79 -13.14 5.44 0.47
CA ASN A 79 -14.25 6.32 0.83
C ASN A 79 -15.15 5.68 1.90
N GLN A 80 -16.16 6.44 2.36
CA GLN A 80 -17.15 5.98 3.34
C GLN A 80 -17.98 4.75 2.91
N ASP A 81 -18.05 4.48 1.60
CA ASP A 81 -18.80 3.35 1.03
C ASP A 81 -17.93 2.08 0.89
N GLY A 82 -16.67 2.14 1.32
CA GLY A 82 -15.72 1.04 1.22
C GLY A 82 -15.07 0.90 -0.16
N LEU A 83 -15.21 1.89 -1.04
CA LEU A 83 -14.52 1.90 -2.33
C LEU A 83 -13.08 2.38 -2.15
N PRO A 84 -12.08 1.64 -2.69
CA PRO A 84 -10.70 2.05 -2.59
C PRO A 84 -10.43 3.21 -3.55
N PHE A 85 -9.53 4.09 -3.14
CA PHE A 85 -9.03 5.21 -3.94
C PHE A 85 -7.52 5.12 -4.18
N TYR A 86 -6.78 4.66 -3.17
CA TYR A 86 -5.34 4.41 -3.26
C TYR A 86 -4.97 3.25 -2.33
N GLY A 87 -3.94 2.49 -2.68
CA GLY A 87 -3.34 1.54 -1.75
C GLY A 87 -1.92 1.17 -2.15
N ASP A 88 -1.11 0.85 -1.15
CA ASP A 88 0.28 0.44 -1.35
C ASP A 88 0.73 -0.69 -0.44
N VAL A 89 1.90 -1.21 -0.77
CA VAL A 89 2.66 -2.16 0.05
C VAL A 89 4.01 -1.52 0.33
N HIS A 90 4.49 -1.64 1.55
CA HIS A 90 5.73 -1.03 1.99
C HIS A 90 6.50 -1.94 2.94
N ASP A 91 7.79 -1.64 3.07
CA ASP A 91 8.71 -2.39 3.91
C ASP A 91 8.26 -2.33 5.38
N GLY A 92 8.07 -3.50 5.98
CA GLY A 92 7.72 -3.61 7.39
C GLY A 92 6.55 -2.75 7.85
N HIS A 93 6.63 -2.32 9.11
CA HIS A 93 5.64 -1.43 9.71
C HIS A 93 5.97 0.05 9.43
N LEU A 94 4.99 0.78 8.90
CA LEU A 94 5.07 2.22 8.72
C LEU A 94 3.87 2.85 9.47
N PRO A 95 4.10 3.67 10.51
CA PRO A 95 3.02 4.25 11.30
C PRO A 95 2.15 5.22 10.48
N ASP A 96 0.85 5.30 10.79
CA ASP A 96 -0.10 6.21 10.11
C ASP A 96 0.36 7.67 10.12
N LYS A 97 0.97 8.12 11.22
CA LYS A 97 1.52 9.48 11.36
C LYS A 97 2.60 9.81 10.32
N THR A 98 3.26 8.79 9.77
CA THR A 98 4.29 8.91 8.75
C THR A 98 3.72 8.60 7.37
N TRP A 99 2.88 7.56 7.26
CA TRP A 99 2.28 7.14 6.00
C TRP A 99 1.24 8.15 5.49
N ASN A 100 0.30 8.62 6.32
CA ASN A 100 -0.78 9.52 5.89
C ASN A 100 -0.26 10.82 5.21
N PRO A 101 0.72 11.56 5.79
CA PRO A 101 1.27 12.73 5.11
C PRO A 101 1.96 12.39 3.78
N SER A 102 2.61 11.21 3.68
CA SER A 102 3.30 10.79 2.47
C SER A 102 2.33 10.49 1.32
N VAL A 103 1.18 9.87 1.63
CA VAL A 103 0.13 9.60 0.65
C VAL A 103 -0.52 10.90 0.18
N LEU A 104 -0.80 11.82 1.11
CA LEU A 104 -1.35 13.13 0.78
C LEU A 104 -0.42 13.95 -0.12
N ALA A 105 0.91 13.79 0.02
CA ALA A 105 1.87 14.42 -0.86
C ALA A 105 1.79 13.83 -2.28
N ARG A 106 1.72 12.49 -2.42
CA ARG A 106 1.59 11.78 -3.70
C ARG A 106 0.28 12.09 -4.43
N MET A 107 -0.80 12.34 -3.69
CA MET A 107 -2.12 12.66 -4.27
C MET A 107 -2.26 14.10 -4.79
N LYS A 108 -1.31 14.99 -4.48
CA LYS A 108 -1.33 16.38 -4.94
C LYS A 108 -0.59 16.59 -6.28
N GLU A 109 0.14 15.57 -6.74
CA GLU A 109 0.82 15.53 -8.03
C GLU A 109 -0.13 15.01 -9.13
#